data_AF-A0A1E7F633-F1
#
_entry.id   AF-A0A1E7F633-F1
#
_cell.length_a   1.000
_cell.length_b   1.000
_cell.length_c   1.000
_cell.angle_alpha   90.00
_cell.angle_beta   90.00
_cell.angle_gamma   90.00
#
_symmetry.space_group_name_H-M   'P 1'
#
loop_
_entity.id
_entity.type
_entity.pdbx_description
1 polymer ?
#
loop_
_entity_poly.entity_id
_entity_poly.type
_entity_poly.pdbx_seq_one_letter_code
_entity_poly.pdbx_strand_id
1 'polypeptide(L)'
;MEAEQIVKRMVDMYSEGRSTILPDLISYSMLLDAWSKSDEVGRGERAEAILDSIEERQISFDTSAYENPESTISATYVAAMRAVIRSGEDNIVERVEKIRQRAVKREELMKEMTESNLETNTHHMNSVMNSLIRVGRLSRATALLDKMEEHYRNGNYCMKPNVVSYSTLMNGWAKSTDPQKSTQTMIIFDRLKSMFLSGNQDAQPNFVSYVTLVDSIVKSGEENAAERAENIVRSMYEEYKSGKIPVKPNAQLVATVIDCWSKSGDNNAGERAEALLDWSIDIYQEDKDPKLRPIAFPFSSAITAWAKSRKFGKATHAKAILEKMKFLYKSGIIKSPPNIYCYTAVFNACAYTERDSLEKRDALKVFVDVYKEMINEDDVIPNHVTFVTVLTALRNLLAPDERRASAVGTVFEKCKEMGMCDFSVIKRLQSVVNPAQLKELVGDERVKENGDIDISLIPALWSCNVESMPKKRNRNLPRKGPAFQKKRR
;
A
#
# COMPACT_ATOMS: atom_id res chain seq x y z
N MET A 1 -24.39 36.79 -9.67
CA MET A 1 -25.27 37.97 -9.45
C MET A 1 -25.86 38.02 -8.04
N GLU A 2 -26.48 36.96 -7.51
CA GLU A 2 -27.09 36.96 -6.16
C GLU A 2 -26.10 37.27 -5.03
N ALA A 3 -24.91 36.67 -5.04
CA ALA A 3 -23.85 36.95 -4.06
C ALA A 3 -23.43 38.44 -4.04
N GLU A 4 -23.41 39.10 -5.20
CA GLU A 4 -23.08 40.53 -5.30
C GLU A 4 -24.18 41.41 -4.73
N GLN A 5 -25.45 41.05 -4.95
CA GLN A 5 -26.58 41.75 -4.36
C GLN A 5 -26.60 41.64 -2.84
N ILE A 6 -26.19 40.49 -2.28
CA ILE A 6 -26.05 40.30 -0.84
C ILE A 6 -24.97 41.23 -0.28
N VAL A 7 -23.78 41.24 -0.87
CA VAL A 7 -22.69 42.13 -0.44
C VAL A 7 -23.08 43.60 -0.59
N LYS A 8 -23.75 43.99 -1.68
CA LYS A 8 -24.24 45.36 -1.88
C LYS A 8 -25.28 45.76 -0.85
N ARG A 9 -26.25 44.88 -0.56
CA ARG A 9 -27.27 45.12 0.46
C ARG A 9 -26.67 45.27 1.86
N MET A 10 -25.62 44.51 2.19
CA MET A 10 -24.89 44.68 3.46
C MET A 10 -24.26 46.08 3.57
N VAL A 11 -23.70 46.60 2.47
CA VAL A 11 -23.16 47.98 2.41
C VAL A 11 -24.26 49.01 2.58
N ASP A 12 -25.35 48.88 1.83
CA ASP A 12 -26.47 49.84 1.85
C ASP A 12 -27.14 49.87 3.23
N MET A 13 -27.33 48.71 3.87
CA MET A 13 -27.87 48.64 5.23
C MET A 13 -26.93 49.28 6.26
N TYR A 14 -25.62 49.19 6.06
CA TYR A 14 -24.65 49.85 6.93
C TYR A 14 -24.65 51.37 6.76
N SER A 15 -24.67 51.87 5.52
CA SER A 15 -24.67 53.31 5.23
C SER A 15 -25.96 54.00 5.66
N GLU A 16 -27.10 53.29 5.65
CA GLU A 16 -28.39 53.74 6.17
C GLU A 16 -28.50 53.62 7.71
N GLY A 17 -27.47 53.13 8.41
CA GLY A 17 -27.48 52.93 9.87
C GLY A 17 -28.41 51.80 10.34
N ARG A 18 -28.87 50.94 9.43
CA ARG A 18 -29.78 49.80 9.69
C ARG A 18 -29.05 48.52 10.07
N SER A 19 -27.73 48.47 9.90
CA SER A 19 -26.86 47.34 10.24
C SER A 19 -25.54 47.86 10.81
N THR A 20 -24.99 47.14 11.79
CA THR A 20 -23.63 47.37 12.30
C THR A 20 -22.57 46.51 11.60
N ILE A 21 -22.98 45.67 10.66
CA ILE A 21 -22.12 44.69 9.98
C ILE A 21 -21.79 45.19 8.56
N LEU A 22 -20.49 45.36 8.29
CA LEU A 22 -19.93 45.61 6.97
C LEU A 22 -19.44 44.30 6.32
N PRO A 23 -19.44 44.18 4.98
CA PRO A 23 -18.70 43.12 4.30
C PRO A 23 -17.21 43.21 4.60
N ASP A 24 -16.63 42.05 4.91
CA ASP A 24 -15.22 41.88 5.23
C ASP A 24 -14.42 41.30 4.05
N LEU A 25 -13.11 41.14 4.22
CA LEU A 25 -12.24 40.62 3.15
C LEU A 25 -12.67 39.22 2.66
N ILE A 26 -13.17 38.37 3.56
CA ILE A 26 -13.66 37.02 3.21
C ILE A 26 -14.89 37.11 2.32
N SER A 27 -15.84 37.99 2.67
CA SER A 27 -17.04 38.25 1.87
C SER A 27 -16.68 38.65 0.43
N TYR A 28 -15.68 39.52 0.28
CA TYR A 28 -15.17 39.93 -1.03
C TYR A 28 -14.38 38.83 -1.75
N SER A 29 -13.59 38.03 -1.03
CA SER A 29 -12.83 36.90 -1.57
C SER A 29 -13.76 35.83 -2.15
N MET A 30 -14.82 35.49 -1.42
CA MET A 30 -15.86 34.54 -1.86
C MET A 30 -16.62 35.09 -3.07
N LEU A 31 -16.92 36.39 -3.09
CA LEU A 31 -17.56 37.04 -4.21
C LEU A 31 -16.68 36.99 -5.48
N LEU A 32 -15.38 37.23 -5.36
CA LEU A 32 -14.43 37.15 -6.45
C LEU A 32 -14.22 35.71 -6.93
N ASP A 33 -14.16 34.72 -6.04
CA ASP A 33 -14.07 33.31 -6.43
C ASP A 33 -15.33 32.87 -7.20
N ALA A 34 -16.52 33.31 -6.75
CA ALA A 34 -17.77 33.08 -7.45
C ALA A 34 -17.77 33.70 -8.86
N TRP A 35 -17.33 34.96 -9.00
CA TRP A 35 -17.18 35.61 -10.30
C TRP A 35 -16.15 34.92 -11.20
N SER A 36 -15.03 34.45 -10.63
CA SER A 36 -14.00 33.72 -11.37
C SER A 36 -14.49 32.41 -11.96
N LYS A 37 -15.53 31.81 -11.36
CA LYS A 37 -16.16 30.55 -11.80
C LYS A 37 -17.43 30.77 -12.61
N SER A 38 -17.94 32.00 -12.69
CA SER A 38 -19.13 32.33 -13.45
C SER A 38 -18.84 32.40 -14.96
N ASP A 39 -19.85 32.11 -15.77
CA ASP A 39 -19.81 32.26 -17.24
C ASP A 39 -20.38 33.59 -17.75
N GLU A 40 -20.70 34.50 -16.83
CA GLU A 40 -21.29 35.80 -17.13
C GLU A 40 -20.34 36.69 -17.96
N VAL A 41 -20.96 37.51 -18.82
CA VAL A 41 -20.27 38.54 -19.60
C VAL A 41 -19.88 39.70 -18.67
N GLY A 42 -18.66 40.24 -18.83
CA GLY A 42 -18.15 41.32 -17.96
C GLY A 42 -17.55 40.85 -16.64
N ARG A 43 -17.32 39.53 -16.45
CA ARG A 43 -16.71 38.97 -15.22
C ARG A 43 -15.35 39.58 -14.86
N GLY A 44 -14.55 39.99 -15.86
CA GLY A 44 -13.26 40.65 -15.65
C GLY A 44 -13.42 42.07 -15.09
N GLU A 45 -14.27 42.87 -15.72
CA GLU A 45 -14.58 44.25 -15.29
C GLU A 45 -15.22 44.25 -13.89
N ARG A 46 -16.08 43.27 -13.61
CA ARG A 46 -16.71 43.10 -12.29
C ARG A 46 -15.71 42.71 -11.22
N ALA A 47 -14.77 41.82 -11.51
CA ALA A 47 -13.71 41.47 -10.59
C ALA A 47 -12.82 42.69 -10.25
N GLU A 48 -12.51 43.53 -11.24
CA GLU A 48 -11.77 44.77 -11.03
C GLU A 48 -12.55 45.80 -10.20
N ALA A 49 -13.84 46.01 -10.48
CA ALA A 49 -14.70 46.90 -9.70
C ALA A 49 -14.83 46.46 -8.23
N ILE A 50 -14.83 45.14 -7.98
CA ILE A 50 -14.81 44.60 -6.62
C ILE A 50 -13.48 44.93 -5.93
N LEU A 51 -12.33 44.78 -6.61
CA LEU A 51 -11.03 45.16 -6.06
C LEU A 51 -10.95 46.66 -5.76
N ASP A 52 -11.50 47.51 -6.63
CA ASP A 52 -11.57 48.96 -6.42
C ASP A 52 -12.38 49.28 -5.16
N SER A 53 -13.50 48.59 -4.94
CA SER A 53 -14.31 48.77 -3.73
C SER A 53 -13.60 48.35 -2.43
N ILE A 54 -12.70 47.36 -2.49
CA ILE A 54 -11.87 46.94 -1.35
C ILE A 54 -10.83 48.02 -1.02
N GLU A 55 -10.24 48.62 -2.05
CA GLU A 55 -9.18 49.62 -1.89
C GLU A 55 -9.71 51.01 -1.50
N GLU A 56 -10.79 51.48 -2.12
CA GLU A 56 -11.43 52.78 -1.82
C GLU A 56 -11.94 52.87 -0.39
N ARG A 57 -12.49 51.76 0.11
CA ARG A 57 -13.05 51.71 1.46
C ARG A 57 -11.99 51.57 2.54
N GLN A 58 -10.71 51.48 2.14
CA GLN A 58 -9.59 51.20 3.02
C GLN A 58 -9.97 50.14 4.04
N ILE A 59 -10.64 49.05 3.60
CA ILE A 59 -11.22 48.07 4.51
C ILE A 59 -10.10 47.66 5.46
N SER A 60 -10.26 48.08 6.72
CA SER A 60 -9.29 47.85 7.77
C SER A 60 -9.15 46.34 7.85
N PHE A 61 -7.98 45.83 7.43
CA PHE A 61 -7.59 44.49 7.78
C PHE A 61 -7.31 44.55 9.27
N ASP A 62 -8.36 44.44 10.07
CA ASP A 62 -8.17 44.09 11.46
C ASP A 62 -7.53 42.69 11.47
N THR A 63 -6.20 42.66 11.48
CA THR A 63 -5.40 41.44 11.42
C THR A 63 -5.66 40.54 12.62
N SER A 64 -6.30 41.06 13.67
CA SER A 64 -6.71 40.31 14.86
C SER A 64 -7.96 39.45 14.65
N ALA A 65 -8.78 39.75 13.64
CA ALA A 65 -10.04 39.05 13.37
C ALA A 65 -9.90 37.84 12.42
N TYR A 66 -8.72 37.62 11.83
CA TYR A 66 -8.50 36.58 10.81
C TYR A 66 -7.32 35.67 11.14
N GLU A 67 -7.53 34.35 11.10
CA GLU A 67 -6.47 33.36 11.34
C GLU A 67 -5.33 33.41 10.30
N ASN A 68 -5.60 33.86 9.06
CA ASN A 68 -4.60 33.96 7.99
C ASN A 68 -4.95 35.04 6.94
N PRO A 69 -4.66 36.32 7.22
CA PRO A 69 -5.03 37.42 6.34
C PRO A 69 -4.19 37.47 5.06
N GLU A 70 -2.91 37.03 5.07
CA GLU A 70 -2.06 36.96 3.87
C GLU A 70 -2.59 35.97 2.82
N SER A 71 -2.99 34.76 3.27
CA SER A 71 -3.60 33.77 2.38
C SER A 71 -4.92 34.25 1.79
N THR A 72 -5.69 35.01 2.56
CA THR A 72 -6.99 35.54 2.12
C THR A 72 -6.80 36.64 1.07
N ILE A 73 -5.82 37.52 1.26
CA ILE A 73 -5.43 38.55 0.28
C ILE A 73 -4.94 37.89 -1.01
N SER A 74 -4.02 36.93 -0.91
CA SER A 74 -3.50 36.21 -2.08
C SER A 74 -4.62 35.49 -2.85
N ALA A 75 -5.51 34.79 -2.16
CA ALA A 75 -6.67 34.14 -2.77
C ALA A 75 -7.60 35.14 -3.50
N THR A 76 -7.80 36.32 -2.92
CA THR A 76 -8.63 37.41 -3.46
C THR A 76 -8.07 37.93 -4.79
N TYR A 77 -6.79 38.31 -4.82
CA TYR A 77 -6.15 38.79 -6.05
C TYR A 77 -6.02 37.70 -7.12
N VAL A 78 -5.76 36.45 -6.72
CA VAL A 78 -5.72 35.31 -7.64
C VAL A 78 -7.10 35.00 -8.24
N ALA A 79 -8.17 35.10 -7.46
CA ALA A 79 -9.54 34.93 -7.96
C ALA A 79 -9.89 36.02 -8.98
N ALA A 80 -9.50 37.27 -8.73
CA ALA A 80 -9.67 38.36 -9.68
C ALA A 80 -8.88 38.15 -11.00
N MET A 81 -7.61 37.73 -10.91
CA MET A 81 -6.82 37.38 -12.10
C MET A 81 -7.45 36.24 -12.89
N ARG A 82 -7.97 35.20 -12.23
CA ARG A 82 -8.68 34.10 -12.91
C ARG A 82 -9.94 34.59 -13.62
N ALA A 83 -10.70 35.50 -13.02
CA ALA A 83 -11.88 36.10 -13.64
C ALA A 83 -11.50 36.88 -14.91
N VAL A 84 -10.43 37.69 -14.86
CA VAL A 84 -9.91 38.43 -16.02
C VAL A 84 -9.38 37.49 -17.10
N ILE A 85 -8.59 36.46 -16.75
CA ILE A 85 -8.08 35.49 -17.75
C ILE A 85 -9.23 34.76 -18.46
N ARG A 86 -10.29 34.43 -17.73
CA ARG A 86 -11.47 33.74 -18.28
C ARG A 86 -12.41 34.65 -19.05
N SER A 87 -12.23 35.97 -19.00
CA SER A 87 -13.03 36.91 -19.80
C SER A 87 -12.76 36.79 -21.30
N GLY A 88 -11.56 36.37 -21.69
CA GLY A 88 -11.17 36.19 -23.10
C GLY A 88 -10.91 37.49 -23.89
N GLU A 89 -10.79 38.64 -23.21
CA GLU A 89 -10.57 39.95 -23.84
C GLU A 89 -9.12 40.15 -24.34
N ASP A 90 -8.91 40.98 -25.37
CA ASP A 90 -7.59 41.12 -26.02
C ASP A 90 -6.49 41.73 -25.13
N ASN A 91 -6.87 42.41 -24.04
CA ASN A 91 -5.97 43.12 -23.12
C ASN A 91 -5.66 42.34 -21.81
N ILE A 92 -5.91 41.03 -21.76
CA ILE A 92 -5.74 40.20 -20.55
C ILE A 92 -4.35 40.35 -19.92
N VAL A 93 -3.28 40.37 -20.71
CA VAL A 93 -1.90 40.40 -20.18
C VAL A 93 -1.64 41.68 -19.39
N GLU A 94 -2.07 42.82 -19.94
CA GLU A 94 -1.91 44.13 -19.28
C GLU A 94 -2.75 44.22 -18.00
N ARG A 95 -4.00 43.73 -18.05
CA ARG A 95 -4.90 43.76 -16.89
C ARG A 95 -4.45 42.83 -15.77
N VAL A 96 -3.99 41.62 -16.09
CA VAL A 96 -3.45 40.67 -15.12
C VAL A 96 -2.19 41.23 -14.47
N GLU A 97 -1.31 41.88 -15.24
CA GLU A 97 -0.10 42.50 -14.69
C GLU A 97 -0.43 43.68 -13.76
N LYS A 98 -1.43 44.49 -14.11
CA LYS A 98 -1.93 45.57 -13.23
C LYS A 98 -2.49 45.03 -11.91
N ILE A 99 -3.28 43.95 -11.95
CA ILE A 99 -3.80 43.29 -10.73
C ILE A 99 -2.65 42.68 -9.91
N ARG A 100 -1.61 42.16 -10.58
CA ARG A 100 -0.43 41.59 -9.92
C ARG A 100 0.38 42.66 -9.19
N GLN A 101 0.56 43.84 -9.79
CA GLN A 101 1.22 44.97 -9.14
C GLN A 101 0.44 45.47 -7.91
N ARG A 102 -0.91 45.49 -7.99
CA ARG A 102 -1.77 45.78 -6.83
C ARG A 102 -1.60 44.76 -5.71
N ALA A 103 -1.50 43.47 -6.05
CA ALA A 103 -1.27 42.40 -5.08
C ALA A 103 0.08 42.56 -4.35
N VAL A 104 1.16 42.82 -5.09
CA VAL A 104 2.50 43.02 -4.51
C VAL A 104 2.51 44.22 -3.56
N LYS A 105 1.95 45.36 -3.98
CA LYS A 105 1.85 46.56 -3.15
C LYS A 105 1.04 46.31 -1.87
N ARG A 106 -0.02 45.50 -1.94
CA ARG A 106 -0.84 45.14 -0.78
C ARG A 106 -0.12 44.19 0.17
N GLU A 107 0.66 43.25 -0.36
CA GLU A 107 1.54 42.37 0.43
C GLU A 107 2.67 43.16 1.13
N GLU A 108 3.24 44.17 0.48
CA GLU A 108 4.27 45.05 1.06
C GLU A 108 3.71 45.92 2.19
N LEU A 109 2.57 46.60 1.96
CA LEU A 109 1.89 47.40 2.98
C LEU A 109 1.48 46.54 4.19
N MET A 110 1.13 45.28 3.93
CA MET A 110 0.79 44.34 5.00
C MET A 110 2.03 43.91 5.78
N LYS A 111 3.16 43.60 5.13
CA LYS A 111 4.44 43.30 5.79
C LYS A 111 4.89 44.44 6.70
N GLU A 112 4.72 45.69 6.27
CA GLU A 112 5.00 46.86 7.11
C GLU A 112 4.08 46.94 8.35
N MET A 113 2.84 46.46 8.24
CA MET A 113 1.91 46.34 9.38
C MET A 113 2.18 45.09 10.25
N THR A 114 2.64 43.97 9.67
CA THR A 114 2.88 42.70 10.35
C THR A 114 4.32 42.49 10.86
N GLU A 115 5.27 43.36 10.56
CA GLU A 115 6.56 43.46 11.28
C GLU A 115 6.36 43.75 12.78
N SER A 116 5.14 44.13 13.18
CA SER A 116 4.74 44.20 14.58
C SER A 116 4.09 42.92 15.15
N ASN A 117 3.68 41.90 14.36
CA ASN A 117 2.83 40.79 14.88
C ASN A 117 2.70 39.46 14.04
N LEU A 118 3.66 39.00 13.22
CA LEU A 118 3.54 37.71 12.50
C LEU A 118 4.03 36.47 13.29
N GLU A 119 3.13 35.68 13.85
CA GLU A 119 3.41 34.32 14.34
C GLU A 119 3.23 33.26 13.24
N THR A 120 4.33 32.65 12.80
CA THR A 120 4.39 31.50 11.87
C THR A 120 3.82 30.22 12.49
N ASN A 121 2.67 29.70 12.01
CA ASN A 121 2.05 28.52 12.61
C ASN A 121 2.46 27.15 11.99
N THR A 122 2.32 26.06 12.76
CA THR A 122 2.64 24.67 12.37
C THR A 122 1.95 24.19 11.08
N HIS A 123 0.71 24.59 10.83
CA HIS A 123 -0.05 24.16 9.65
C HIS A 123 0.56 24.69 8.35
N HIS A 124 0.99 25.97 8.35
CA HIS A 124 1.68 26.57 7.23
C HIS A 124 2.98 25.82 6.92
N MET A 125 3.78 25.52 7.95
CA MET A 125 5.05 24.80 7.78
C MET A 125 4.86 23.38 7.22
N ASN A 126 3.83 22.66 7.68
CA ASN A 126 3.48 21.34 7.14
C ASN A 126 3.08 21.42 5.64
N SER A 127 2.38 22.47 5.25
CA SER A 127 1.97 22.70 3.86
C SER A 127 3.18 22.97 2.96
N VAL A 128 4.11 23.82 3.41
CA VAL A 128 5.38 24.09 2.71
C VAL A 128 6.25 22.84 2.64
N MET A 129 6.32 22.05 3.71
CA MET A 129 7.06 20.79 3.74
C MET A 129 6.52 19.79 2.71
N ASN A 130 5.20 19.62 2.64
CA ASN A 130 4.56 18.75 1.66
C ASN A 130 4.78 19.22 0.22
N SER A 131 4.74 20.54 -0.04
CA SER A 131 5.02 21.08 -1.38
C SER A 131 6.47 20.84 -1.79
N LEU A 132 7.44 21.02 -0.89
CA LEU A 132 8.86 20.71 -1.11
C LEU A 132 9.10 19.23 -1.44
N ILE A 133 8.42 18.32 -0.74
CA ILE A 133 8.50 16.88 -1.01
C ILE A 133 7.98 16.56 -2.42
N ARG A 134 6.84 17.15 -2.82
CA ARG A 134 6.25 16.93 -4.16
C ARG A 134 7.16 17.37 -5.31
N VAL A 135 7.99 18.40 -5.10
CA VAL A 135 8.99 18.84 -6.08
C VAL A 135 10.36 18.17 -5.91
N GLY A 136 10.44 17.11 -5.11
CA GLY A 136 11.65 16.29 -4.90
C GLY A 136 12.73 16.96 -4.05
N ARG A 137 12.39 17.99 -3.27
CA ARG A 137 13.34 18.72 -2.41
C ARG A 137 13.31 18.21 -0.97
N LEU A 138 13.53 16.90 -0.78
CA LEU A 138 13.48 16.23 0.53
C LEU A 138 14.45 16.84 1.56
N SER A 139 15.68 17.18 1.15
CA SER A 139 16.66 17.83 2.03
C SER A 139 16.18 19.17 2.59
N ARG A 140 15.53 20.00 1.76
CA ARG A 140 14.95 21.28 2.19
C ARG A 140 13.74 21.07 3.10
N ALA A 141 12.94 20.03 2.84
CA ALA A 141 11.82 19.68 3.70
C ALA A 141 12.31 19.22 5.09
N THR A 142 13.39 18.43 5.16
CA THR A 142 14.03 18.04 6.42
C THR A 142 14.57 19.27 7.17
N ALA A 143 15.27 20.18 6.47
CA ALA A 143 15.78 21.41 7.08
C ALA A 143 14.67 22.32 7.64
N LEU A 144 13.46 22.27 7.06
CA LEU A 144 12.31 22.99 7.61
C LEU A 144 11.83 22.39 8.92
N LEU A 145 11.81 21.06 9.04
CA LEU A 145 11.51 20.40 10.31
C LEU A 145 12.58 20.72 11.37
N ASP A 146 13.86 20.75 10.99
CA ASP A 146 14.95 21.12 11.90
C ASP A 146 14.73 22.52 12.52
N LYS A 147 14.32 23.49 11.68
CA LYS A 147 13.93 24.83 12.14
C LYS A 147 12.73 24.82 13.06
N MET A 148 11.68 24.06 12.73
CA MET A 148 10.49 23.94 13.60
C MET A 148 10.87 23.39 14.99
N GLU A 149 11.71 22.36 15.05
CA GLU A 149 12.17 21.79 16.32
C GLU A 149 13.06 22.77 17.10
N GLU A 150 13.95 23.51 16.43
CA GLU A 150 14.78 24.54 17.05
C GLU A 150 13.95 25.67 17.66
N HIS A 151 13.00 26.23 16.89
CA HIS A 151 12.11 27.27 17.38
C HIS A 151 11.27 26.79 18.58
N TYR A 152 10.72 25.58 18.50
CA TYR A 152 9.98 25.00 19.62
C TYR A 152 10.84 24.82 20.88
N ARG A 153 12.08 24.31 20.72
CA ARG A 153 13.02 24.17 21.85
C ARG A 153 13.41 25.52 22.46
N ASN A 154 13.44 26.58 21.66
CA ASN A 154 13.70 27.95 22.11
C ASN A 154 12.47 28.66 22.70
N GLY A 155 11.37 27.94 22.95
CA GLY A 155 10.15 28.47 23.56
C GLY A 155 9.17 29.11 22.58
N ASN A 156 9.44 29.04 21.27
CA ASN A 156 8.50 29.50 20.26
C ASN A 156 7.50 28.38 19.89
N TYR A 157 6.33 28.43 20.53
CA TYR A 157 5.28 27.43 20.37
C TYR A 157 4.49 27.55 19.06
N CYS A 158 4.59 28.65 18.31
CA CYS A 158 3.83 28.80 17.05
C CYS A 158 4.29 27.80 15.99
N MET A 159 5.56 27.38 16.02
CA MET A 159 6.13 26.38 15.10
C MET A 159 6.23 24.97 15.70
N LYS A 160 5.46 24.68 16.76
CA LYS A 160 5.48 23.38 17.45
C LYS A 160 5.25 22.22 16.47
N PRO A 161 6.25 21.34 16.23
CA PRO A 161 6.09 20.22 15.30
C PRO A 161 5.11 19.20 15.89
N ASN A 162 4.30 18.59 15.03
CA ASN A 162 3.31 17.60 15.44
C ASN A 162 3.44 16.32 14.61
N VAL A 163 2.62 15.30 14.91
CA VAL A 163 2.66 14.02 14.21
C VAL A 163 2.49 14.16 12.69
N VAL A 164 1.77 15.19 12.22
CA VAL A 164 1.60 15.48 10.79
C VAL A 164 2.91 15.99 10.17
N SER A 165 3.67 16.84 10.88
CA SER A 165 5.00 17.30 10.44
C SER A 165 5.93 16.13 10.16
N TYR A 166 6.07 15.22 11.13
CA TYR A 166 6.93 14.05 11.00
C TYR A 166 6.40 13.04 9.98
N SER A 167 5.12 12.69 10.03
CA SER A 167 4.51 11.71 9.10
C SER A 167 4.59 12.17 7.64
N THR A 168 4.51 13.47 7.38
CA THR A 168 4.70 14.06 6.05
C THR A 168 6.09 13.75 5.50
N LEU A 169 7.13 13.99 6.30
CA LEU A 169 8.51 13.66 5.92
C LEU A 169 8.75 12.15 5.82
N MET A 170 8.26 11.35 6.77
CA MET A 170 8.37 9.90 6.72
C MET A 170 7.79 9.34 5.42
N ASN A 171 6.59 9.77 5.04
CA ASN A 171 5.96 9.35 3.78
C ASN A 171 6.72 9.86 2.55
N GLY A 172 7.31 11.06 2.62
CA GLY A 172 8.18 11.58 1.57
C GLY A 172 9.43 10.71 1.36
N TRP A 173 10.13 10.36 2.44
CA TRP A 173 11.30 9.48 2.40
C TRP A 173 10.94 8.07 1.95
N ALA A 174 9.89 7.46 2.51
CA ALA A 174 9.46 6.10 2.17
C ALA A 174 9.12 5.93 0.67
N LYS A 175 8.64 6.99 0.01
CA LYS A 175 8.33 7.02 -1.43
C LYS A 175 9.49 7.46 -2.32
N SER A 176 10.60 7.90 -1.74
CA SER A 176 11.77 8.30 -2.51
C SER A 176 12.48 7.10 -3.14
N THR A 177 13.29 7.37 -4.16
CA THR A 177 14.19 6.38 -4.77
C THR A 177 15.54 6.31 -4.06
N ASP A 178 15.68 6.98 -2.92
CA ASP A 178 16.93 7.03 -2.17
C ASP A 178 17.25 5.63 -1.58
N PRO A 179 18.47 5.09 -1.79
CA PRO A 179 18.87 3.81 -1.19
C PRO A 179 18.77 3.79 0.34
N GLN A 180 18.93 4.94 0.99
CA GLN A 180 18.85 5.11 2.45
C GLN A 180 17.45 5.50 2.94
N LYS A 181 16.41 5.37 2.10
CA LYS A 181 15.03 5.77 2.45
C LYS A 181 14.54 5.16 3.78
N SER A 182 14.87 3.90 4.07
CA SER A 182 14.44 3.23 5.31
C SER A 182 15.13 3.85 6.53
N THR A 183 16.44 4.11 6.42
CA THR A 183 17.26 4.75 7.45
C THR A 183 16.78 6.17 7.71
N GLN A 184 16.53 6.96 6.67
CA GLN A 184 16.00 8.31 6.82
C GLN A 184 14.60 8.29 7.46
N THR A 185 13.73 7.37 7.04
CA THR A 185 12.39 7.21 7.65
C THR A 185 12.50 6.87 9.13
N MET A 186 13.45 6.02 9.51
CA MET A 186 13.72 5.65 10.91
C MET A 186 14.22 6.84 11.73
N ILE A 187 15.18 7.62 11.20
CA ILE A 187 15.68 8.84 11.87
C ILE A 187 14.54 9.82 12.15
N ILE A 188 13.65 10.07 11.18
CA ILE A 188 12.51 10.96 11.38
C ILE A 188 11.52 10.40 12.42
N PHE A 189 11.32 9.08 12.45
CA PHE A 189 10.48 8.44 13.46
C PHE A 189 11.07 8.51 14.87
N ASP A 190 12.38 8.34 15.02
CA ASP A 190 13.07 8.48 16.30
C ASP A 190 12.99 9.93 16.81
N ARG A 191 13.06 10.92 15.91
CA ARG A 191 12.81 12.33 16.25
C ARG A 191 11.38 12.56 16.73
N LEU A 192 10.36 11.98 16.07
CA LEU A 192 8.97 12.02 16.51
C LEU A 192 8.82 11.46 17.94
N LYS A 193 9.39 10.28 18.21
CA LYS A 193 9.41 9.68 19.55
C LYS A 193 10.11 10.57 20.58
N SER A 194 11.30 11.07 20.26
CA SER A 194 12.07 11.94 21.15
C SER A 194 11.31 13.23 21.48
N MET A 195 10.64 13.83 20.49
CA MET A 195 9.83 15.02 20.67
C MET A 195 8.61 14.76 21.56
N PHE A 196 7.94 13.62 21.40
CA PHE A 196 6.84 13.23 22.30
C PHE A 196 7.33 13.03 23.74
N LEU A 197 8.42 12.29 23.93
CA LEU A 197 8.98 12.00 25.25
C LEU A 197 9.54 13.24 25.96
N SER A 198 9.91 14.29 25.22
CA SER A 198 10.30 15.59 25.79
C SER A 198 9.10 16.46 26.21
N GLY A 199 7.88 15.95 26.11
CA GLY A 199 6.65 16.59 26.60
C GLY A 199 5.75 17.17 25.51
N ASN A 200 6.15 17.13 24.23
CA ASN A 200 5.31 17.57 23.14
C ASN A 200 4.21 16.54 22.82
N GLN A 201 3.04 16.69 23.44
CA GLN A 201 1.90 15.80 23.23
C GLN A 201 1.40 15.76 21.77
N ASP A 202 1.61 16.82 20.98
CA ASP A 202 1.17 16.87 19.57
C ASP A 202 2.07 16.03 18.66
N ALA A 203 3.26 15.67 19.12
CA ALA A 203 4.21 14.79 18.44
C ALA A 203 4.00 13.31 18.81
N GLN A 204 2.85 12.92 19.35
CA GLN A 204 2.59 11.53 19.72
C GLN A 204 2.62 10.58 18.49
N PRO A 205 3.45 9.52 18.50
CA PRO A 205 3.43 8.51 17.45
C PRO A 205 2.05 7.85 17.33
N ASN A 206 1.54 7.75 16.11
CA ASN A 206 0.26 7.12 15.80
C ASN A 206 0.41 5.87 14.93
N PHE A 207 -0.68 5.14 14.71
CA PHE A 207 -0.65 3.91 13.91
C PHE A 207 -0.10 4.13 12.48
N VAL A 208 -0.41 5.28 11.86
CA VAL A 208 0.07 5.64 10.51
C VAL A 208 1.59 5.80 10.49
N SER A 209 2.19 6.40 11.54
CA SER A 209 3.64 6.56 11.63
C SER A 209 4.37 5.21 11.71
N TYR A 210 3.89 4.27 12.54
CA TYR A 210 4.45 2.90 12.60
C TYR A 210 4.30 2.14 11.30
N VAL A 211 3.11 2.19 10.67
CA VAL A 211 2.88 1.54 9.36
C VAL A 211 3.81 2.12 8.29
N THR A 212 3.99 3.45 8.26
CA THR A 212 4.88 4.11 7.29
C THR A 212 6.33 3.66 7.47
N LEU A 213 6.79 3.53 8.73
CA LEU A 213 8.13 3.04 9.03
C LEU A 213 8.32 1.59 8.58
N VAL A 214 7.39 0.69 8.95
CA VAL A 214 7.45 -0.72 8.57
C VAL A 214 7.38 -0.89 7.05
N ASP A 215 6.48 -0.18 6.38
CA ASP A 215 6.35 -0.22 4.91
C ASP A 215 7.63 0.26 4.21
N SER A 216 8.28 1.31 4.73
CA SER A 216 9.56 1.82 4.21
C SER A 216 10.68 0.78 4.31
N ILE A 217 10.74 0.04 5.43
CA ILE A 217 11.72 -1.04 5.68
C ILE A 217 11.43 -2.25 4.78
N VAL A 218 10.18 -2.72 4.74
CA VAL A 218 9.80 -3.89 3.92
C VAL A 218 10.06 -3.63 2.43
N LYS A 219 9.87 -2.39 1.96
CA LYS A 219 10.11 -1.98 0.57
C LYS A 219 11.55 -1.56 0.27
N SER A 220 12.46 -1.54 1.24
CA SER A 220 13.87 -1.22 0.96
C SER A 220 14.63 -2.39 0.36
N GLY A 221 14.20 -3.63 0.66
CA GLY A 221 14.88 -4.85 0.19
C GLY A 221 16.22 -5.11 0.88
N GLU A 222 16.50 -4.43 1.99
CA GLU A 222 17.68 -4.70 2.83
C GLU A 222 17.62 -6.09 3.46
N GLU A 223 18.79 -6.73 3.64
CA GLU A 223 18.89 -8.11 4.15
C GLU A 223 18.20 -8.30 5.51
N ASN A 224 18.29 -7.31 6.40
CA ASN A 224 17.71 -7.36 7.76
C ASN A 224 16.33 -6.67 7.85
N ALA A 225 15.66 -6.41 6.73
CA ALA A 225 14.38 -5.70 6.72
C ALA A 225 13.31 -6.40 7.58
N ALA A 226 13.20 -7.73 7.48
CA ALA A 226 12.21 -8.50 8.22
C ALA A 226 12.45 -8.45 9.74
N GLU A 227 13.71 -8.58 10.17
CA GLU A 227 14.09 -8.50 11.59
C GLU A 227 13.83 -7.09 12.16
N ARG A 228 14.24 -6.04 11.45
CA ARG A 228 13.99 -4.65 11.85
C ARG A 228 12.48 -4.37 11.96
N ALA A 229 11.69 -4.83 10.99
CA ALA A 229 10.24 -4.67 10.99
C ALA A 229 9.58 -5.42 12.16
N GLU A 230 10.04 -6.63 12.49
CA GLU A 230 9.57 -7.38 13.65
C GLU A 230 9.88 -6.65 14.95
N ASN A 231 11.11 -6.17 15.13
CA ASN A 231 11.51 -5.45 16.34
C ASN A 231 10.65 -4.20 16.56
N ILE A 232 10.29 -3.48 15.51
CA ILE A 232 9.39 -2.31 15.60
C ILE A 232 7.99 -2.72 16.08
N VAL A 233 7.41 -3.79 15.52
CA VAL A 233 6.07 -4.24 15.89
C VAL A 233 6.02 -4.78 17.32
N ARG A 234 7.05 -5.50 17.76
CA ARG A 234 7.18 -5.95 19.16
C ARG A 234 7.33 -4.77 20.12
N SER A 235 8.26 -3.86 19.82
CA SER A 235 8.47 -2.64 20.61
C SER A 235 7.20 -1.79 20.71
N MET A 236 6.43 -1.67 19.62
CA MET A 236 5.14 -0.98 19.62
C MET A 236 4.15 -1.57 20.63
N TYR A 237 4.07 -2.90 20.74
CA TYR A 237 3.19 -3.56 21.69
C TYR A 237 3.69 -3.46 23.14
N GLU A 238 5.00 -3.57 23.37
CA GLU A 238 5.61 -3.41 24.69
C GLU A 238 5.44 -1.98 25.24
N GLU A 239 5.65 -0.98 24.38
CA GLU A 239 5.42 0.43 24.70
C GLU A 239 3.94 0.71 24.99
N TYR A 240 3.03 0.05 24.28
CA TYR A 240 1.59 0.09 24.56
C TYR A 240 1.24 -0.52 25.92
N LYS A 241 1.71 -1.74 26.20
CA LYS A 241 1.46 -2.46 27.46
C LYS A 241 2.02 -1.71 28.67
N SER A 242 3.17 -1.05 28.52
CA SER A 242 3.76 -0.21 29.57
C SER A 242 3.10 1.17 29.71
N GLY A 243 2.12 1.52 28.85
CA GLY A 243 1.45 2.81 28.87
C GLY A 243 2.29 3.97 28.35
N LYS A 244 3.48 3.72 27.78
CA LYS A 244 4.35 4.75 27.21
C LYS A 244 3.74 5.40 25.97
N ILE A 245 3.02 4.62 25.16
CA ILE A 245 2.26 5.12 24.01
C ILE A 245 0.86 4.53 24.02
N PRO A 246 -0.17 5.24 23.54
CA PRO A 246 -1.55 4.74 23.54
C PRO A 246 -1.89 3.88 22.30
N VAL A 247 -0.88 3.48 21.52
CA VAL A 247 -1.09 2.87 20.20
C VAL A 247 -0.44 1.50 20.14
N LYS A 248 -1.22 0.50 19.73
CA LYS A 248 -0.80 -0.89 19.55
C LYS A 248 -0.79 -1.32 18.09
N PRO A 249 -0.05 -2.39 17.72
CA PRO A 249 -0.16 -2.99 16.40
C PRO A 249 -1.56 -3.57 16.18
N ASN A 250 -1.92 -3.77 14.91
CA ASN A 250 -3.10 -4.53 14.53
C ASN A 250 -2.69 -5.79 13.77
N ALA A 251 -3.62 -6.72 13.57
CA ALA A 251 -3.35 -7.99 12.88
C ALA A 251 -2.79 -7.80 11.46
N GLN A 252 -3.19 -6.74 10.76
CA GLN A 252 -2.70 -6.44 9.40
C GLN A 252 -1.22 -6.04 9.39
N LEU A 253 -0.77 -5.25 10.38
CA LEU A 253 0.63 -4.85 10.48
C LEU A 253 1.53 -6.05 10.78
N VAL A 254 1.10 -6.92 11.70
CA VAL A 254 1.80 -8.19 11.99
C VAL A 254 1.86 -9.08 10.75
N ALA A 255 0.75 -9.17 10.01
CA ALA A 255 0.67 -9.92 8.76
C ALA A 255 1.70 -9.47 7.71
N THR A 256 1.90 -8.15 7.57
CA THR A 256 2.90 -7.59 6.65
C THR A 256 4.32 -8.01 7.02
N VAL A 257 4.65 -8.10 8.31
CA VAL A 257 5.99 -8.54 8.76
C VAL A 257 6.19 -10.04 8.54
N ILE A 258 5.18 -10.87 8.79
CA ILE A 258 5.24 -12.32 8.52
C ILE A 258 5.43 -12.58 7.01
N ASP A 259 4.74 -11.82 6.17
CA ASP A 259 4.93 -11.88 4.71
C ASP A 259 6.35 -11.43 4.30
N CYS A 260 6.90 -10.40 4.95
CA CYS A 260 8.29 -9.98 4.75
C CYS A 260 9.29 -11.10 5.11
N TRP A 261 9.10 -11.79 6.25
CA TRP A 261 9.91 -12.95 6.61
C TRP A 261 9.83 -14.04 5.53
N SER A 262 8.65 -14.33 4.98
CA SER A 262 8.49 -15.33 3.91
C SER A 262 9.25 -15.01 2.61
N LYS A 263 9.68 -13.76 2.44
CA LYS A 263 10.37 -13.23 1.26
C LYS A 263 11.84 -12.89 1.50
N SER A 264 12.31 -12.87 2.76
CA SER A 264 13.66 -12.39 3.10
C SER A 264 14.79 -13.32 2.62
N GLY A 265 14.51 -14.63 2.48
CA GLY A 265 15.54 -15.62 2.19
C GLY A 265 16.47 -15.92 3.38
N ASP A 266 16.20 -15.33 4.55
CA ASP A 266 16.93 -15.59 5.78
C ASP A 266 16.76 -17.05 6.23
N ASN A 267 17.82 -17.65 6.78
CA ASN A 267 17.82 -19.06 7.19
C ASN A 267 16.84 -19.36 8.34
N ASN A 268 16.51 -18.37 9.17
CA ASN A 268 15.59 -18.48 10.29
C ASN A 268 14.19 -17.97 9.93
N ALA A 269 13.93 -17.60 8.67
CA ALA A 269 12.65 -17.03 8.25
C ALA A 269 11.42 -17.86 8.66
N GLY A 270 11.51 -19.19 8.56
CA GLY A 270 10.43 -20.11 8.97
C GLY A 270 10.10 -19.99 10.46
N GLU A 271 11.11 -20.13 11.33
CA GLU A 271 10.95 -20.03 12.78
C GLU A 271 10.50 -18.65 13.22
N ARG A 272 11.05 -17.58 12.61
CA ARG A 272 10.67 -16.19 12.94
C ARG A 272 9.25 -15.88 12.51
N ALA A 273 8.84 -16.30 11.32
CA ALA A 273 7.46 -16.17 10.85
C ALA A 273 6.48 -16.93 11.75
N GLU A 274 6.81 -18.15 12.16
CA GLU A 274 6.00 -18.95 13.07
C GLU A 274 5.93 -18.34 14.47
N ALA A 275 7.06 -17.92 15.05
CA ALA A 275 7.11 -17.29 16.36
C ALA A 275 6.34 -15.96 16.40
N LEU A 276 6.37 -15.18 15.32
CA LEU A 276 5.60 -13.94 15.22
C LEU A 276 4.10 -14.21 15.04
N LEU A 277 3.75 -15.27 14.30
CA LEU A 277 2.35 -15.73 14.18
C LEU A 277 1.80 -16.17 15.54
N ASP A 278 2.56 -16.96 16.29
CA ASP A 278 2.17 -17.45 17.62
C ASP A 278 2.03 -16.30 18.61
N TRP A 279 3.02 -15.41 18.64
CA TRP A 279 2.91 -14.17 19.41
C TRP A 279 1.65 -13.37 19.06
N SER A 280 1.26 -13.28 17.78
CA SER A 280 0.04 -12.57 17.36
C SER A 280 -1.25 -13.21 17.88
N ILE A 281 -1.25 -14.55 18.03
CA ILE A 281 -2.36 -15.31 18.60
C ILE A 281 -2.40 -15.08 20.10
N ASP A 282 -1.25 -15.15 20.78
CA ASP A 282 -1.12 -14.98 22.23
C ASP A 282 -1.59 -13.59 22.67
N ILE A 283 -1.13 -12.52 22.01
CA ILE A 283 -1.55 -11.15 22.34
C ILE A 283 -3.06 -10.93 22.13
N TYR A 284 -3.65 -11.58 21.12
CA TYR A 284 -5.11 -11.55 20.95
C TYR A 284 -5.83 -12.34 22.04
N GLN A 285 -5.27 -13.47 22.48
CA GLN A 285 -5.87 -14.26 23.53
C GLN A 285 -5.86 -13.54 24.88
N GLU A 286 -4.79 -12.79 25.18
CA GLU A 286 -4.64 -11.94 26.35
C GLU A 286 -5.59 -10.73 26.32
N ASP A 287 -5.51 -9.91 25.27
CA ASP A 287 -6.21 -8.62 25.22
C ASP A 287 -7.68 -8.73 24.77
N LYS A 288 -8.01 -9.80 24.02
CA LYS A 288 -9.29 -9.99 23.32
C LYS A 288 -9.71 -8.80 22.43
N ASP A 289 -8.75 -7.95 22.03
CA ASP A 289 -9.04 -6.78 21.21
C ASP A 289 -9.34 -7.18 19.75
N PRO A 290 -10.47 -6.74 19.16
CA PRO A 290 -10.82 -7.03 17.78
C PRO A 290 -9.76 -6.60 16.74
N LYS A 291 -8.96 -5.56 17.01
CA LYS A 291 -7.87 -5.09 16.13
C LYS A 291 -6.69 -6.07 16.09
N LEU A 292 -6.51 -6.89 17.13
CA LEU A 292 -5.47 -7.92 17.23
C LEU A 292 -5.92 -9.27 16.67
N ARG A 293 -7.22 -9.44 16.40
CA ARG A 293 -7.80 -10.71 15.94
C ARG A 293 -7.02 -11.26 14.73
N PRO A 294 -6.42 -12.47 14.83
CA PRO A 294 -5.65 -13.05 13.75
C PRO A 294 -6.45 -13.17 12.45
N ILE A 295 -5.76 -12.96 11.33
CA ILE A 295 -6.33 -13.10 9.99
C ILE A 295 -5.72 -14.32 9.29
N ALA A 296 -6.39 -14.83 8.25
CA ALA A 296 -6.00 -16.09 7.59
C ALA A 296 -4.70 -15.99 6.77
N PHE A 297 -4.44 -14.86 6.13
CA PHE A 297 -3.33 -14.68 5.18
C PHE A 297 -1.93 -15.03 5.75
N PRO A 298 -1.53 -14.56 6.96
CA PRO A 298 -0.22 -14.85 7.55
C PRO A 298 0.14 -16.32 7.73
N PHE A 299 -0.85 -17.20 7.92
CA PHE A 299 -0.61 -18.64 8.03
C PHE A 299 0.03 -19.17 6.74
N SER A 300 -0.49 -18.77 5.58
CA SER A 300 0.08 -19.14 4.28
C SER A 300 1.50 -18.61 4.08
N SER A 301 1.78 -17.37 4.54
CA SER A 301 3.12 -16.77 4.51
C SER A 301 4.11 -17.51 5.42
N ALA A 302 3.70 -17.90 6.62
CA ALA A 302 4.53 -18.66 7.55
C ALA A 302 4.84 -20.09 7.04
N ILE A 303 3.84 -20.79 6.47
CA ILE A 303 4.05 -22.08 5.80
C ILE A 303 5.03 -21.92 4.62
N THR A 304 4.88 -20.85 3.84
CA THR A 304 5.79 -20.56 2.71
C THR A 304 7.21 -20.26 3.17
N ALA A 305 7.38 -19.57 4.31
CA ALA A 305 8.69 -19.32 4.92
C ALA A 305 9.39 -20.63 5.29
N TRP A 306 8.66 -21.58 5.90
CA TRP A 306 9.16 -22.93 6.16
C TRP A 306 9.47 -23.71 4.88
N ALA A 307 8.60 -23.65 3.86
CA ALA A 307 8.81 -24.36 2.61
C ALA A 307 10.13 -23.97 1.91
N LYS A 308 10.53 -22.70 2.03
CA LYS A 308 11.81 -22.17 1.51
C LYS A 308 13.01 -22.43 2.44
N SER A 309 12.76 -22.84 3.69
CA SER A 309 13.81 -23.07 4.68
C SER A 309 14.69 -24.27 4.31
N ARG A 310 15.94 -24.22 4.80
CA ARG A 310 16.92 -25.31 4.76
C ARG A 310 17.04 -26.05 6.10
N LYS A 311 16.23 -25.66 7.09
CA LYS A 311 16.21 -26.28 8.42
C LYS A 311 15.46 -27.61 8.40
N PHE A 312 15.87 -28.49 9.30
CA PHE A 312 15.26 -29.78 9.53
C PHE A 312 13.80 -29.62 9.98
N GLY A 313 12.92 -30.50 9.52
CA GLY A 313 11.53 -30.55 9.98
C GLY A 313 10.62 -29.52 9.31
N LYS A 314 11.03 -28.89 8.20
CA LYS A 314 10.17 -27.89 7.55
C LYS A 314 8.79 -28.40 7.13
N ALA A 315 8.68 -29.68 6.75
CA ALA A 315 7.40 -30.30 6.40
C ALA A 315 6.49 -30.45 7.63
N THR A 316 7.05 -30.84 8.79
CA THR A 316 6.28 -31.02 10.03
C THR A 316 5.81 -29.68 10.58
N HIS A 317 6.68 -28.64 10.56
CA HIS A 317 6.29 -27.27 10.92
C HIS A 317 5.22 -26.70 9.97
N ALA A 318 5.38 -26.88 8.66
CA ALA A 318 4.38 -26.49 7.67
C ALA A 318 3.00 -27.12 7.95
N LYS A 319 2.95 -28.42 8.26
CA LYS A 319 1.71 -29.11 8.66
C LYS A 319 1.16 -28.57 9.98
N ALA A 320 2.01 -28.34 10.99
CA ALA A 320 1.58 -27.84 12.28
C ALA A 320 0.89 -26.46 12.18
N ILE A 321 1.40 -25.57 11.33
CA ILE A 321 0.78 -24.26 11.09
C ILE A 321 -0.57 -24.41 10.36
N LEU A 322 -0.68 -25.33 9.40
CA LEU A 322 -1.95 -25.63 8.73
C LEU A 322 -3.01 -26.14 9.73
N GLU A 323 -2.65 -27.08 10.60
CA GLU A 323 -3.55 -27.59 11.65
C GLU A 323 -3.96 -26.51 12.65
N LYS A 324 -3.00 -25.64 13.03
CA LYS A 324 -3.25 -24.47 13.88
C LYS A 324 -4.28 -23.54 13.22
N MET A 325 -4.16 -23.28 11.93
CA MET A 325 -5.14 -22.49 11.17
C MET A 325 -6.53 -23.15 11.18
N LYS A 326 -6.62 -24.47 10.94
CA LYS A 326 -7.88 -25.23 10.99
C LYS A 326 -8.54 -25.15 12.36
N PHE A 327 -7.77 -25.33 13.43
CA PHE A 327 -8.24 -25.25 14.80
C PHE A 327 -8.82 -23.87 15.11
N LEU A 328 -8.11 -22.80 14.75
CA LEU A 328 -8.57 -21.43 14.97
C LEU A 328 -9.82 -21.07 14.16
N TYR A 329 -9.97 -21.64 12.96
CA TYR A 329 -11.17 -21.46 12.14
C TYR A 329 -12.37 -22.16 12.77
N LYS A 330 -12.22 -23.44 13.15
CA LYS A 330 -13.28 -24.21 13.84
C LYS A 330 -13.69 -23.55 15.17
N SER A 331 -12.75 -22.90 15.85
CA SER A 331 -13.00 -22.15 17.09
C SER A 331 -13.63 -20.77 16.85
N GLY A 332 -13.81 -20.34 15.59
CA GLY A 332 -14.35 -19.04 15.23
C GLY A 332 -13.39 -17.86 15.48
N ILE A 333 -12.12 -18.11 15.82
CA ILE A 333 -11.13 -17.05 16.04
C ILE A 333 -10.75 -16.40 14.70
N ILE A 334 -10.38 -17.19 13.70
CA ILE A 334 -10.20 -16.67 12.33
C ILE A 334 -11.48 -16.85 11.52
N LYS A 335 -11.73 -15.93 10.58
CA LYS A 335 -12.98 -15.91 9.80
C LYS A 335 -12.95 -16.78 8.54
N SER A 336 -11.76 -17.20 8.11
CA SER A 336 -11.59 -17.91 6.84
C SER A 336 -10.85 -19.21 7.07
N PRO A 337 -11.29 -20.32 6.45
CA PRO A 337 -10.59 -21.60 6.51
C PRO A 337 -9.26 -21.54 5.75
N PRO A 338 -8.39 -22.55 5.92
CA PRO A 338 -7.29 -22.76 5.00
C PRO A 338 -7.77 -22.87 3.56
N ASN A 339 -7.02 -22.27 2.66
CA ASN A 339 -7.28 -22.34 1.21
C ASN A 339 -6.22 -23.21 0.53
N ILE A 340 -6.40 -23.46 -0.77
CA ILE A 340 -5.50 -24.31 -1.55
C ILE A 340 -4.02 -23.86 -1.55
N TYR A 341 -3.76 -22.58 -1.36
CA TYR A 341 -2.38 -22.06 -1.26
C TYR A 341 -1.67 -22.55 0.00
N CYS A 342 -2.40 -22.75 1.10
CA CYS A 342 -1.84 -23.33 2.33
C CYS A 342 -1.39 -24.78 2.07
N TYR A 343 -2.26 -25.60 1.47
CA TYR A 343 -1.94 -26.99 1.11
C TYR A 343 -0.78 -27.08 0.12
N THR A 344 -0.81 -26.26 -0.94
CA THR A 344 0.29 -26.19 -1.93
C THR A 344 1.62 -25.83 -1.27
N ALA A 345 1.62 -24.90 -0.31
CA ALA A 345 2.84 -24.53 0.41
C ALA A 345 3.35 -25.66 1.31
N VAL A 346 2.48 -26.46 1.94
CA VAL A 346 2.87 -27.67 2.67
C VAL A 346 3.50 -28.71 1.73
N PHE A 347 2.87 -28.98 0.58
CA PHE A 347 3.47 -29.90 -0.41
C PHE A 347 4.81 -29.40 -0.93
N ASN A 348 4.97 -28.09 -1.08
CA ASN A 348 6.24 -27.49 -1.45
C ASN A 348 7.31 -27.73 -0.38
N ALA A 349 6.96 -27.60 0.90
CA ALA A 349 7.85 -27.94 2.01
C ALA A 349 8.29 -29.41 1.96
N CYS A 350 7.35 -30.34 1.71
CA CYS A 350 7.64 -31.76 1.52
C CYS A 350 8.52 -32.03 0.30
N ALA A 351 8.23 -31.38 -0.83
CA ALA A 351 8.90 -31.65 -2.10
C ALA A 351 10.39 -31.30 -2.07
N TYR A 352 10.75 -30.23 -1.35
CA TYR A 352 12.11 -29.72 -1.28
C TYR A 352 12.82 -30.09 0.03
N THR A 353 12.35 -31.12 0.75
CA THR A 353 13.10 -31.71 1.86
C THR A 353 14.39 -32.34 1.35
N GLU A 354 15.49 -31.66 1.60
CA GLU A 354 16.84 -32.08 1.23
C GLU A 354 17.58 -32.36 2.54
N ARG A 355 18.21 -33.54 2.67
CA ARG A 355 19.43 -33.82 3.48
C ARG A 355 19.43 -35.17 4.19
N ASP A 356 18.28 -35.75 4.55
CA ASP A 356 18.26 -36.97 5.38
C ASP A 356 17.13 -37.96 5.02
N SER A 357 17.39 -39.27 5.19
CA SER A 357 16.44 -40.34 4.86
C SER A 357 15.27 -40.42 5.85
N LEU A 358 15.51 -40.09 7.13
CA LEU A 358 14.46 -39.97 8.15
C LEU A 358 13.61 -38.73 7.86
N GLU A 359 14.22 -37.60 7.54
CA GLU A 359 13.47 -36.38 7.22
C GLU A 359 12.57 -36.56 5.98
N LYS A 360 13.06 -37.27 4.95
CA LYS A 360 12.24 -37.65 3.79
C LYS A 360 11.08 -38.58 4.17
N ARG A 361 11.28 -39.50 5.11
CA ARG A 361 10.22 -40.39 5.61
C ARG A 361 9.14 -39.60 6.34
N ASP A 362 9.53 -38.65 7.19
CA ASP A 362 8.60 -37.77 7.90
C ASP A 362 7.87 -36.84 6.93
N ALA A 363 8.58 -36.27 5.95
CA ALA A 363 7.98 -35.45 4.90
C ALA A 363 6.99 -36.25 4.02
N LEU A 364 7.28 -37.53 3.74
CA LEU A 364 6.36 -38.41 3.03
C LEU A 364 5.10 -38.71 3.86
N LYS A 365 5.23 -38.93 5.17
CA LYS A 365 4.08 -39.10 6.06
C LYS A 365 3.20 -37.84 6.06
N VAL A 366 3.81 -36.67 6.23
CA VAL A 366 3.10 -35.37 6.13
C VAL A 366 2.40 -35.23 4.79
N PHE A 367 3.10 -35.52 3.68
CA PHE A 367 2.54 -35.45 2.33
C PHE A 367 1.29 -36.32 2.17
N VAL A 368 1.36 -37.59 2.59
CA VAL A 368 0.22 -38.53 2.46
C VAL A 368 -0.96 -38.07 3.29
N ASP A 369 -0.72 -37.65 4.54
CA ASP A 369 -1.78 -37.17 5.43
C ASP A 369 -2.51 -35.95 4.82
N VAL A 370 -1.74 -34.94 4.39
CA VAL A 370 -2.27 -33.67 3.86
C VAL A 370 -2.91 -33.85 2.48
N TYR A 371 -2.38 -34.74 1.63
CA TYR A 371 -2.98 -35.04 0.33
C TYR A 371 -4.34 -35.73 0.48
N LYS A 372 -4.42 -36.74 1.36
CA LYS A 372 -5.70 -37.41 1.65
C LYS A 372 -6.73 -36.45 2.21
N GLU A 373 -6.31 -35.55 3.10
CA GLU A 373 -7.19 -34.52 3.63
C GLU A 373 -7.69 -33.60 2.51
N MET A 374 -6.80 -33.00 1.73
CA MET A 374 -7.15 -32.06 0.65
C MET A 374 -8.14 -32.66 -0.35
N ILE A 375 -7.97 -33.93 -0.75
CA ILE A 375 -8.84 -34.57 -1.74
C ILE A 375 -10.22 -34.92 -1.17
N ASN A 376 -10.36 -35.03 0.16
CA ASN A 376 -11.61 -35.36 0.84
C ASN A 376 -12.34 -34.12 1.40
N GLU A 377 -11.75 -32.92 1.32
CA GLU A 377 -12.39 -31.67 1.76
C GLU A 377 -13.08 -30.97 0.57
N ASP A 378 -14.41 -30.86 0.62
CA ASP A 378 -15.22 -30.27 -0.45
C ASP A 378 -14.90 -28.79 -0.70
N ASP A 379 -14.47 -28.07 0.34
CA ASP A 379 -14.17 -26.63 0.29
C ASP A 379 -12.77 -26.30 -0.29
N VAL A 380 -11.94 -27.32 -0.54
CA VAL A 380 -10.55 -27.15 -1.01
C VAL A 380 -10.39 -27.75 -2.40
N ILE A 381 -10.49 -26.91 -3.44
CA ILE A 381 -10.34 -27.34 -4.84
C ILE A 381 -8.88 -27.20 -5.29
N PRO A 382 -8.17 -28.30 -5.60
CA PRO A 382 -6.81 -28.24 -6.14
C PRO A 382 -6.78 -27.64 -7.54
N ASN A 383 -5.73 -26.86 -7.81
CA ASN A 383 -5.46 -26.31 -9.15
C ASN A 383 -4.26 -27.01 -9.81
N HIS A 384 -4.00 -26.71 -11.08
CA HIS A 384 -2.86 -27.26 -11.82
C HIS A 384 -1.50 -27.05 -11.11
N VAL A 385 -1.28 -25.88 -10.51
CA VAL A 385 -0.05 -25.60 -9.72
C VAL A 385 0.08 -26.57 -8.55
N THR A 386 -1.03 -26.87 -7.87
CA THR A 386 -1.06 -27.83 -6.76
C THR A 386 -0.65 -29.22 -7.25
N PHE A 387 -1.23 -29.70 -8.36
CA PHE A 387 -0.87 -31.00 -8.95
C PHE A 387 0.59 -31.06 -9.40
N VAL A 388 1.12 -29.99 -10.00
CA VAL A 388 2.56 -29.91 -10.34
C VAL A 388 3.44 -30.06 -9.09
N THR A 389 3.07 -29.40 -7.99
CA THR A 389 3.81 -29.48 -6.72
C THR A 389 3.70 -30.87 -6.09
N VAL A 390 2.51 -31.48 -6.09
CA VAL A 390 2.28 -32.85 -5.59
C VAL A 390 3.11 -33.87 -6.38
N LEU A 391 3.12 -33.79 -7.72
CA LEU A 391 3.96 -34.63 -8.57
C LEU A 391 5.46 -34.41 -8.30
N THR A 392 5.87 -33.17 -8.04
CA THR A 392 7.25 -32.84 -7.67
C THR A 392 7.61 -33.46 -6.31
N ALA A 393 6.71 -33.46 -5.35
CA ALA A 393 6.89 -34.10 -4.05
C ALA A 393 7.08 -35.62 -4.20
N LEU A 394 6.20 -36.30 -4.96
CA LEU A 394 6.33 -37.72 -5.23
C LEU A 394 7.67 -38.08 -5.89
N ARG A 395 8.11 -37.28 -6.87
CA ARG A 395 9.41 -37.47 -7.54
C ARG A 395 10.58 -37.43 -6.57
N ASN A 396 10.56 -36.52 -5.60
CA ASN A 396 11.68 -36.25 -4.72
C ASN A 396 11.67 -37.11 -3.43
N LEU A 397 10.49 -37.55 -2.99
CA LEU A 397 10.28 -38.34 -1.78
C LEU A 397 10.29 -39.85 -2.02
N LEU A 398 9.90 -40.32 -3.21
CA LEU A 398 9.84 -41.74 -3.54
C LEU A 398 10.95 -42.16 -4.50
N ALA A 399 11.47 -43.37 -4.29
CA ALA A 399 12.40 -44.03 -5.21
C ALA A 399 11.75 -44.25 -6.59
N PRO A 400 12.53 -44.34 -7.68
CA PRO A 400 12.03 -44.61 -9.03
C PRO A 400 11.57 -46.06 -9.23
N ASP A 401 10.56 -46.49 -8.46
CA ASP A 401 10.00 -47.83 -8.46
C ASP A 401 8.48 -47.83 -8.78
N GLU A 402 7.88 -49.02 -8.75
CA GLU A 402 6.44 -49.20 -9.00
C GLU A 402 5.55 -48.46 -8.00
N ARG A 403 5.99 -48.26 -6.75
CA ARG A 403 5.20 -47.54 -5.74
C ARG A 403 5.07 -46.07 -6.14
N ARG A 404 6.16 -45.47 -6.65
CA ARG A 404 6.11 -44.11 -7.18
C ARG A 404 5.21 -44.03 -8.41
N ALA A 405 5.31 -44.99 -9.33
CA ALA A 405 4.47 -45.02 -10.53
C ALA A 405 2.98 -45.09 -10.17
N SER A 406 2.61 -45.99 -9.25
CA SER A 406 1.23 -46.14 -8.76
C SER A 406 0.70 -44.86 -8.07
N ALA A 407 1.51 -44.24 -7.20
CA ALA A 407 1.14 -42.98 -6.55
C ALA A 407 0.96 -41.84 -7.56
N VAL A 408 1.87 -41.73 -8.55
CA VAL A 408 1.77 -40.73 -9.63
C VAL A 408 0.52 -40.97 -10.48
N GLY A 409 0.21 -42.22 -10.81
CA GLY A 409 -1.00 -42.59 -11.54
C GLY A 409 -2.26 -42.15 -10.80
N THR A 410 -2.35 -42.44 -9.50
CA THR A 410 -3.49 -42.00 -8.66
C THR A 410 -3.68 -40.48 -8.67
N VAL A 411 -2.59 -39.72 -8.51
CA VAL A 411 -2.65 -38.25 -8.56
C VAL A 411 -3.03 -37.75 -9.95
N PHE A 412 -2.51 -38.39 -11.01
CA PHE A 412 -2.76 -37.99 -12.38
C PHE A 412 -4.21 -38.28 -12.81
N GLU A 413 -4.77 -39.43 -12.45
CA GLU A 413 -6.19 -39.72 -12.64
C GLU A 413 -7.05 -38.64 -11.99
N LYS A 414 -6.73 -38.27 -10.74
CA LYS A 414 -7.48 -37.22 -10.05
C LYS A 414 -7.37 -35.85 -10.74
N CYS A 415 -6.19 -35.52 -11.26
CA CYS A 415 -5.96 -34.31 -12.03
C CYS A 415 -6.79 -34.29 -13.33
N LYS A 416 -6.91 -35.43 -14.02
CA LYS A 416 -7.75 -35.59 -15.22
C LYS A 416 -9.23 -35.44 -14.89
N GLU A 417 -9.72 -36.10 -13.84
CA GLU A 417 -11.11 -35.99 -13.36
C GLU A 417 -11.49 -34.53 -13.06
N MET A 418 -10.57 -33.78 -12.46
CA MET A 418 -10.77 -32.37 -12.10
C MET A 418 -10.53 -31.40 -13.28
N GLY A 419 -10.11 -31.88 -14.45
CA GLY A 419 -9.84 -31.03 -15.61
C GLY A 419 -8.67 -30.05 -15.42
N MET A 420 -7.70 -30.39 -14.57
CA MET A 420 -6.59 -29.52 -14.14
C MET A 420 -5.27 -29.79 -14.86
N CYS A 421 -5.29 -30.56 -15.95
CA CYS A 421 -4.10 -31.02 -16.66
C CYS A 421 -3.60 -30.00 -17.69
N ASP A 422 -2.90 -28.96 -17.23
CA ASP A 422 -2.25 -27.98 -18.10
C ASP A 422 -0.90 -28.49 -18.66
N PHE A 423 -0.25 -27.65 -19.48
CA PHE A 423 1.08 -27.96 -20.02
C PHE A 423 2.13 -28.23 -18.92
N SER A 424 2.03 -27.51 -17.80
CA SER A 424 2.95 -27.64 -16.67
C SER A 424 2.82 -29.01 -15.99
N VAL A 425 1.59 -29.52 -15.82
CA VAL A 425 1.30 -30.85 -15.30
C VAL A 425 1.89 -31.93 -16.21
N ILE A 426 1.68 -31.84 -17.52
CA ILE A 426 2.19 -32.82 -18.49
C ILE A 426 3.72 -32.85 -18.51
N LYS A 427 4.35 -31.67 -18.59
CA LYS A 427 5.80 -31.56 -18.54
C LYS A 427 6.35 -32.13 -17.23
N ARG A 428 5.66 -31.89 -16.11
CA ARG A 428 6.06 -32.46 -14.82
C ARG A 428 5.92 -33.97 -14.82
N LEU A 429 4.79 -34.52 -15.27
CA LEU A 429 4.50 -35.96 -15.35
C LEU A 429 5.61 -36.70 -16.09
N GLN A 430 5.99 -36.22 -17.28
CA GLN A 430 7.10 -36.78 -18.08
C GLN A 430 8.43 -36.83 -17.33
N SER A 431 8.65 -35.96 -16.34
CA SER A 431 9.88 -35.95 -15.53
C SER A 431 9.85 -36.89 -14.32
N VAL A 432 8.69 -37.47 -13.98
CA VAL A 432 8.53 -38.34 -12.79
C VAL A 432 8.54 -39.82 -13.14
N VAL A 433 8.01 -40.19 -14.30
CA VAL A 433 7.85 -41.58 -14.75
C VAL A 433 8.71 -41.88 -15.98
N ASN A 434 9.03 -43.16 -16.20
CA ASN A 434 9.73 -43.60 -17.40
C ASN A 434 8.77 -43.73 -18.60
N PRO A 435 9.26 -43.88 -19.85
CA PRO A 435 8.39 -43.96 -21.03
C PRO A 435 7.37 -45.09 -21.03
N ALA A 436 7.69 -46.25 -20.42
CA ALA A 436 6.76 -47.37 -20.34
C ALA A 436 5.59 -47.08 -19.39
N GLN A 437 5.89 -46.51 -18.22
CA GLN A 437 4.88 -46.04 -17.27
C GLN A 437 4.07 -44.87 -17.83
N LEU A 438 4.71 -43.97 -18.59
CA LEU A 438 4.03 -42.84 -19.22
C LEU A 438 2.96 -43.33 -20.20
N LYS A 439 3.30 -44.32 -21.03
CA LYS A 439 2.39 -44.99 -21.95
C LYS A 439 1.19 -45.62 -21.25
N GLU A 440 1.39 -46.26 -20.11
CA GLU A 440 0.31 -46.81 -19.29
C GLU A 440 -0.66 -45.72 -18.79
N LEU A 441 -0.13 -44.55 -18.39
CA LEU A 441 -0.92 -43.45 -17.83
C LEU A 441 -1.67 -42.60 -18.86
N VAL A 442 -1.07 -42.39 -20.04
CA VAL A 442 -1.63 -41.50 -21.07
C VAL A 442 -2.05 -42.21 -22.35
N GLY A 443 -1.84 -43.52 -22.50
CA GLY A 443 -2.08 -44.27 -23.73
C GLY A 443 -0.90 -44.21 -24.70
N ASP A 444 -0.58 -45.36 -25.31
CA ASP A 444 0.53 -45.53 -26.25
C ASP A 444 0.50 -44.51 -27.40
N GLU A 445 -0.68 -44.24 -27.93
CA GLU A 445 -0.91 -43.34 -29.06
C GLU A 445 -0.56 -41.89 -28.75
N ARG A 446 -0.48 -41.51 -27.47
CA ARG A 446 -0.18 -40.14 -27.04
C ARG A 446 1.30 -39.94 -26.72
N VAL A 447 2.14 -40.97 -26.82
CA VAL A 447 3.59 -40.89 -26.55
C VAL A 447 4.37 -41.04 -27.85
N LYS A 448 5.18 -40.03 -28.18
CA LYS A 448 6.03 -40.02 -29.36
C LYS A 448 7.21 -40.99 -29.22
N GLU A 449 7.84 -41.31 -30.35
CA GLU A 449 9.05 -42.16 -30.38
C GLU A 449 10.20 -41.61 -29.52
N ASN A 450 10.30 -40.28 -29.38
CA ASN A 450 11.30 -39.64 -28.53
C ASN A 450 10.96 -39.67 -27.02
N GLY A 451 9.84 -40.31 -26.63
CA GLY A 451 9.38 -40.42 -25.25
C GLY A 451 8.56 -39.24 -24.72
N ASP A 452 8.32 -38.22 -25.55
CA ASP A 452 7.51 -37.06 -25.15
C ASP A 452 6.01 -37.27 -25.38
N ILE A 453 5.16 -36.63 -24.57
CA ILE A 453 3.73 -36.63 -24.82
C ILE A 453 3.41 -35.73 -26.03
N ASP A 454 2.61 -36.24 -26.97
CA ASP A 454 2.01 -35.42 -27.99
C ASP A 454 0.84 -34.60 -27.42
N ILE A 455 1.15 -33.36 -27.09
CA ILE A 455 0.19 -32.39 -26.55
C ILE A 455 -1.04 -32.21 -27.45
N SER A 456 -0.91 -32.44 -28.76
CA SER A 456 -2.05 -32.32 -29.69
C SER A 456 -3.07 -33.44 -29.57
N LEU A 457 -2.69 -34.57 -28.94
CA LEU A 457 -3.54 -35.74 -28.73
C LEU A 457 -4.13 -35.80 -27.32
N ILE A 458 -3.84 -34.80 -26.48
CA ILE A 458 -4.38 -34.70 -25.12
C ILE A 458 -5.86 -34.29 -25.18
N PRO A 459 -6.77 -35.05 -24.56
CA PRO A 459 -8.19 -34.71 -24.52
C PRO A 459 -8.44 -33.33 -23.90
N ALA A 460 -9.26 -32.51 -24.55
CA ALA A 460 -9.63 -31.19 -24.04
C ALA A 460 -10.28 -31.26 -22.64
N LEU A 461 -10.99 -32.35 -22.33
CA LEU A 461 -11.59 -32.61 -21.02
C LEU A 461 -10.56 -32.65 -19.89
N TRP A 462 -9.32 -33.07 -20.15
CA TRP A 462 -8.30 -33.11 -19.10
C TRP A 462 -7.84 -31.72 -18.68
N SER A 463 -8.05 -30.70 -19.52
CA SER A 463 -7.61 -29.32 -19.30
C SER A 463 -8.78 -28.32 -19.29
N CYS A 464 -10.01 -28.80 -19.09
CA CYS A 464 -11.22 -27.97 -19.25
C CYS A 464 -11.34 -26.82 -18.23
N ASN A 465 -10.64 -26.91 -17.09
CA ASN A 465 -10.67 -25.91 -16.01
C ASN A 465 -9.41 -25.03 -15.94
N VAL A 466 -8.52 -25.10 -16.94
CA VAL A 466 -7.25 -24.37 -16.99
C VAL A 466 -6.97 -23.80 -18.38
N GLU A 467 -6.02 -22.86 -18.50
CA GLU A 467 -5.65 -22.31 -19.80
C GLU A 467 -5.26 -23.42 -20.77
N SER A 468 -5.84 -23.37 -21.98
CA SER A 468 -5.70 -24.42 -22.97
C SER A 468 -4.24 -24.63 -23.36
N MET A 469 -3.86 -25.90 -23.50
CA MET A 469 -2.58 -26.33 -24.09
C MET A 469 -2.21 -25.48 -25.32
N PRO A 470 -0.93 -25.05 -25.46
CA PRO A 470 -0.53 -24.21 -26.58
C PRO A 470 -0.82 -24.91 -27.90
N LYS A 471 -1.87 -24.46 -28.61
CA LYS A 471 -2.18 -24.92 -29.97
C LYS A 471 -1.01 -24.53 -30.86
N LYS A 472 -0.51 -25.46 -31.67
CA LYS A 472 0.47 -25.15 -32.73
C LYS A 472 -0.04 -23.94 -33.51
N ARG A 473 0.71 -22.84 -33.47
CA ARG A 473 0.53 -21.70 -34.37
C ARG A 473 0.69 -22.26 -35.78
N ASN A 474 -0.40 -22.37 -36.54
CA ASN A 474 -0.35 -22.76 -37.94
C ASN A 474 0.56 -21.77 -38.67
N ARG A 475 1.80 -22.16 -38.98
CA ARG A 475 2.80 -21.30 -39.66
C ARG A 475 2.45 -21.03 -41.13
N ASN A 476 1.30 -21.48 -41.62
CA ASN A 476 0.90 -21.38 -43.03
C ASN A 476 -0.28 -20.43 -43.29
N LEU A 477 -0.59 -19.49 -42.39
CA LEU A 477 -1.50 -18.38 -42.72
C LEU A 477 -0.68 -17.09 -42.88
N PRO A 478 -0.72 -16.42 -44.06
CA PRO A 478 0.00 -15.18 -44.26
C PRO A 478 -0.53 -14.13 -43.28
N ARG A 479 0.39 -13.47 -42.57
CA ARG A 479 0.08 -12.32 -41.71
C ARG A 479 -0.60 -11.25 -42.55
N LYS A 480 -1.92 -11.07 -42.41
CA LYS A 480 -2.57 -9.83 -42.81
C LYS A 480 -2.09 -8.73 -41.86
N GLY A 481 -1.24 -7.85 -42.37
CA GLY A 481 -0.80 -6.65 -41.65
C GLY A 481 -1.99 -5.71 -41.36
N PRO A 482 -1.87 -4.83 -40.35
CA PRO A 482 -2.93 -3.89 -40.01
C PRO A 482 -3.12 -2.89 -41.16
N ALA A 483 -4.31 -2.89 -41.75
CA ALA A 483 -4.73 -1.86 -42.68
C ALA A 483 -4.92 -0.55 -41.92
N PHE A 484 -3.91 0.33 -41.99
CA PHE A 484 -4.04 1.73 -41.59
C PHE A 484 -5.00 2.43 -42.55
N GLN A 485 -6.27 2.54 -42.18
CA GLN A 485 -7.18 3.50 -42.80
C GLN A 485 -6.97 4.87 -42.15
N LYS A 486 -6.21 5.72 -42.84
CA LYS A 486 -6.30 7.18 -42.70
C LYS A 486 -7.74 7.60 -43.03
N LYS A 487 -8.50 8.07 -42.05
CA LYS A 487 -9.63 8.98 -42.31
C LYS A 487 -9.16 10.40 -42.03
N ARG A 488 -8.90 11.13 -43.14
CA ARG A 488 -9.00 12.59 -43.20
C ARG A 488 -10.50 12.94 -43.20
N ARG A 489 -10.94 13.77 -42.28
CA ARG A 489 -11.53 15.09 -42.53
C ARG A 489 -11.76 15.78 -41.20
#